data_AF-A0A526YLM0-F1
#
_entry.id   AF-A0A526YLM0-F1
#
_cell.length_a   1.000
_cell.length_b   1.000
_cell.length_c   1.000
_cell.angle_alpha   90.00
_cell.angle_beta   90.00
_cell.angle_gamma   90.00
#
_symmetry.space_group_name_H-M   'P 1'
#
loop_
_entity.id
_entity.type
_entity.pdbx_description
1 polymer ?
#
loop_
_entity_poly.entity_id
_entity_poly.type
_entity_poly.pdbx_seq_one_letter_code
_entity_poly.pdbx_strand_id
1 'polypeptide(L)'
;TLRHWSQRFAANRDQAKAIYDERFCRMWEFYLAASEAAFRWQDLVVFQIQIAKKNDTLPMSRDYMAKCEKALQLRDMGHRPKAPAAKPARRRKVADME
;
A
#
# COMPACT_ATOMS: atom_id res chain seq x y z
N THR A 1 -1.02 -0.04 6.00
CA THR A 1 -1.01 -0.75 4.70
C THR A 1 -2.41 -0.94 4.13
N LEU A 2 -3.28 -1.71 4.80
CA LEU A 2 -4.63 -2.05 4.29
C LEU A 2 -5.50 -0.83 3.93
N ARG A 3 -5.50 0.23 4.75
CA ARG A 3 -6.17 1.50 4.40
C ARG A 3 -5.74 2.06 3.04
N HIS A 4 -4.43 2.11 2.78
CA HIS A 4 -3.91 2.62 1.52
C HIS A 4 -4.26 1.71 0.35
N TRP A 5 -4.30 0.39 0.57
CA TRP A 5 -4.76 -0.56 -0.44
C TRP A 5 -6.24 -0.38 -0.73
N SER A 6 -7.07 -0.21 0.29
CA SER A 6 -8.51 0.09 0.14
C SER A 6 -8.73 1.38 -0.64
N GLN A 7 -8.03 2.47 -0.29
CA GLN A 7 -8.10 3.74 -1.02
C GLN A 7 -7.70 3.59 -2.49
N ARG A 8 -6.60 2.88 -2.77
CA ARG A 8 -6.13 2.65 -4.15
C ARG A 8 -7.06 1.74 -4.93
N PHE A 9 -7.64 0.72 -4.29
CA PHE A 9 -8.61 -0.16 -4.90
C PHE A 9 -9.90 0.60 -5.24
N ALA A 10 -10.46 1.35 -4.30
CA ALA A 10 -11.65 2.18 -4.53
C ALA A 10 -11.46 3.15 -5.70
N ALA A 11 -10.28 3.79 -5.78
CA ALA A 11 -9.95 4.70 -6.89
C ALA A 11 -9.84 4.00 -8.27
N ASN A 12 -9.68 2.68 -8.32
CA ASN A 12 -9.53 1.89 -9.55
C ASN A 12 -10.58 0.76 -9.66
N ARG A 13 -11.67 0.83 -8.89
CA ARG A 13 -12.65 -0.25 -8.73
C ARG A 13 -13.25 -0.68 -10.07
N ASP A 14 -13.58 0.28 -10.93
CA ASP A 14 -14.18 0.00 -12.24
C ASP A 14 -13.23 -0.77 -13.16
N GLN A 15 -11.92 -0.49 -13.08
CA GLN A 15 -10.91 -1.25 -13.83
C GLN A 15 -10.81 -2.68 -13.30
N ALA A 16 -10.85 -2.87 -11.97
CA ALA A 16 -10.87 -4.20 -11.37
C ALA A 16 -12.13 -4.98 -11.76
N LYS A 17 -13.30 -4.33 -11.80
CA LYS A 17 -14.57 -4.94 -12.24
C LYS A 17 -14.52 -5.37 -13.71
N ALA A 18 -13.87 -4.60 -14.58
CA ALA A 18 -13.74 -4.93 -15.99
C ALA A 18 -12.87 -6.17 -16.26
N ILE A 19 -11.91 -6.45 -15.37
CA ILE A 19 -11.03 -7.63 -15.46
C ILE A 19 -11.70 -8.86 -14.84
N TYR A 20 -12.44 -8.65 -13.75
CA TYR A 20 -13.12 -9.69 -12.99
C TYR A 20 -14.63 -9.49 -13.10
N ASP A 21 -15.30 -9.23 -11.99
CA ASP A 21 -16.73 -8.98 -11.94
C ASP A 21 -17.10 -8.20 -10.67
N GLU A 22 -18.40 -7.88 -10.54
CA GLU A 22 -18.93 -7.15 -9.38
C GLU A 22 -18.82 -7.97 -8.08
N ARG A 23 -18.93 -9.30 -8.18
CA ARG A 23 -18.83 -10.21 -7.02
C ARG A 23 -17.43 -10.14 -6.42
N PHE A 24 -16.41 -10.19 -7.27
CA PHE A 24 -15.02 -10.05 -6.87
C PHE A 24 -14.77 -8.70 -6.18
N CYS A 25 -15.26 -7.59 -6.78
CA CYS A 25 -15.07 -6.27 -6.19
C CYS A 25 -15.64 -6.20 -4.76
N ARG A 26 -16.86 -6.68 -4.56
CA ARG A 26 -17.50 -6.69 -3.22
C ARG A 26 -16.75 -7.56 -2.22
N MET A 27 -16.29 -8.75 -2.66
CA MET A 27 -15.47 -9.63 -1.82
C MET A 27 -14.18 -8.94 -1.40
N TRP A 28 -13.50 -8.27 -2.35
CA TRP A 28 -12.23 -7.62 -2.11
C TRP A 28 -12.34 -6.40 -1.19
N GLU A 29 -13.39 -5.60 -1.37
CA GLU A 29 -13.73 -4.47 -0.48
C GLU A 29 -13.96 -4.96 0.95
N PHE A 30 -14.75 -6.03 1.10
CA PHE A 30 -15.00 -6.64 2.40
C PHE A 30 -13.71 -7.16 3.04
N TYR A 31 -12.88 -7.89 2.28
CA TYR A 31 -11.61 -8.41 2.77
C TYR A 31 -10.69 -7.31 3.29
N LEU A 32 -10.51 -6.22 2.53
CA LEU A 32 -9.64 -5.12 2.94
C LEU A 32 -10.17 -4.38 4.17
N ALA A 33 -11.48 -4.13 4.22
CA ALA A 33 -12.12 -3.46 5.35
C ALA A 33 -12.09 -4.32 6.62
N ALA A 34 -12.45 -5.60 6.52
CA ALA A 34 -12.43 -6.53 7.65
C ALA A 34 -11.00 -6.77 8.15
N SER A 35 -10.04 -6.94 7.26
CA SER A 35 -8.63 -7.09 7.64
C SER A 35 -8.11 -5.83 8.33
N GLU A 36 -8.40 -4.63 7.79
CA GLU A 36 -8.01 -3.37 8.43
C GLU A 36 -8.61 -3.26 9.82
N ALA A 37 -9.88 -3.64 9.96
CA ALA A 37 -10.57 -3.63 11.23
C ALA A 37 -9.95 -4.57 12.25
N ALA A 38 -9.62 -5.78 11.81
CA ALA A 38 -9.01 -6.80 12.66
C ALA A 38 -7.62 -6.37 13.17
N PHE A 39 -6.82 -5.64 12.37
CA PHE A 39 -5.54 -5.10 12.83
C PHE A 39 -5.66 -3.83 13.70
N ARG A 40 -6.71 -3.03 13.54
CA ARG A 40 -6.89 -1.77 14.29
C ARG A 40 -7.60 -1.94 15.63
N TRP A 41 -8.57 -2.84 15.66
CA TRP A 41 -9.54 -2.94 16.76
C TRP A 41 -9.70 -4.35 17.30
N GLN A 42 -9.04 -5.35 16.70
CA GLN A 42 -9.01 -6.72 17.21
C GLN A 42 -7.55 -7.13 17.43
N ASP A 43 -7.32 -8.41 17.71
CA ASP A 43 -6.03 -8.91 18.18
C ASP A 43 -5.12 -9.44 17.06
N LEU A 44 -5.33 -9.03 15.80
CA LEU A 44 -4.39 -9.39 14.74
C LEU A 44 -3.11 -8.57 14.85
N VAL A 45 -1.99 -9.27 14.76
CA VAL A 45 -0.64 -8.70 14.88
C VAL A 45 0.27 -9.26 13.79
N VAL A 46 1.34 -8.51 13.47
CA VAL A 46 2.42 -8.96 12.59
C VAL A 46 3.70 -9.03 13.40
N PHE A 47 4.22 -10.24 13.60
CA PHE A 47 5.50 -10.44 14.28
C PHE A 47 6.65 -10.47 13.28
N GLN A 48 7.76 -9.83 13.66
CA GLN A 48 9.06 -10.04 13.03
C GLN A 48 9.98 -10.67 14.07
N ILE A 49 10.35 -11.93 13.87
CA ILE A 49 11.15 -12.72 14.80
C ILE A 49 12.51 -12.96 14.17
N GLN A 50 13.57 -12.60 14.89
CA GLN A 50 14.94 -12.88 14.49
C GLN A 50 15.45 -14.14 15.19
N ILE A 51 15.91 -15.12 14.42
CA ILE A 51 16.37 -16.41 14.92
C ILE A 51 17.78 -16.67 14.38
N ALA A 52 18.71 -17.04 15.25
CA ALA A 52 20.08 -17.41 14.91
C ALA A 52 20.46 -18.73 15.58
N LYS A 53 21.34 -19.52 14.95
CA LYS A 53 21.81 -20.81 15.49
C LYS A 53 22.77 -20.65 16.66
N LYS A 54 23.47 -19.52 16.75
CA LYS A 54 24.44 -19.21 17.83
C LYS A 54 24.12 -17.84 18.43
N ASN A 55 24.37 -17.70 19.73
CA ASN A 55 24.02 -16.48 20.47
C ASN A 55 24.92 -15.28 20.12
N ASP A 56 26.11 -15.53 19.59
CA ASP A 56 27.11 -14.52 19.20
C ASP A 56 26.98 -14.05 17.74
N THR A 57 25.99 -14.56 17.00
CA THR A 57 25.80 -14.21 15.57
C THR A 57 25.42 -12.75 15.37
N LEU A 58 24.83 -12.12 16.39
CA LEU A 58 24.33 -10.75 16.32
C LEU A 58 25.05 -9.89 17.37
N PRO A 59 25.25 -8.59 17.07
CA PRO A 59 25.74 -7.67 18.09
C PRO A 59 24.80 -7.64 19.30
N MET A 60 25.39 -7.41 20.48
CA MET A 60 24.63 -7.31 21.73
C MET A 60 23.60 -6.17 21.69
N SER A 61 23.89 -5.08 20.97
CA SER A 61 22.95 -3.98 20.73
C SER A 61 22.30 -4.09 19.35
N ARG A 62 21.09 -3.53 19.21
CA ARG A 62 20.33 -3.52 17.96
C ARG A 62 20.67 -2.34 17.02
N ASP A 63 21.80 -1.65 17.25
CA ASP A 63 22.17 -0.43 16.50
C ASP A 63 22.33 -0.67 14.99
N TYR A 64 22.65 -1.91 14.60
CA TYR A 64 22.71 -2.30 13.20
C TYR A 64 21.36 -2.16 12.50
N MET A 65 20.23 -2.38 13.19
CA MET A 65 18.90 -2.22 12.61
C MET A 65 18.65 -0.76 12.21
N ALA A 66 18.92 0.18 13.11
CA ALA A 66 18.75 1.61 12.85
C ALA A 66 19.67 2.11 11.72
N LYS A 67 20.91 1.59 11.64
CA LYS A 67 21.83 1.89 10.52
C LYS A 67 21.26 1.39 9.20
N CYS A 68 20.74 0.18 9.16
CA CYS A 68 20.09 -0.39 7.98
C CYS A 68 18.85 0.40 7.56
N GLU A 69 17.99 0.80 8.51
CA GLU A 69 16.81 1.61 8.24
C GLU A 69 17.18 2.96 7.61
N LYS A 70 18.20 3.64 8.14
CA LYS A 70 18.70 4.90 7.54
C LYS A 70 19.21 4.69 6.12
N ALA A 71 19.95 3.61 5.86
CA ALA A 71 20.43 3.30 4.52
C ALA A 71 19.27 3.04 3.54
N LEU A 72 18.23 2.33 3.98
CA LEU A 72 17.02 2.09 3.19
C LEU A 72 16.26 3.40 2.90
N GLN A 73 16.11 4.27 3.90
CA GLN A 73 15.48 5.57 3.72
C GLN A 73 16.22 6.44 2.69
N LEU A 74 17.55 6.51 2.76
CA LEU A 74 18.39 7.23 1.80
C LEU A 74 18.21 6.70 0.37
N ARG A 75 18.17 5.37 0.21
CA ARG A 75 17.90 4.73 -1.08
C ARG A 75 16.53 5.11 -1.63
N ASP A 76 15.50 5.04 -0.79
CA ASP A 76 14.12 5.29 -1.19
C ASP A 76 13.87 6.77 -1.52
N MET A 77 14.60 7.70 -0.89
CA MET A 77 14.61 9.12 -1.27
C MET A 77 15.12 9.33 -2.69
N GLY A 78 16.15 8.60 -3.12
CA GLY A 78 16.67 8.64 -4.49
C GLY A 78 15.70 8.07 -5.53
N HIS A 79 14.80 7.17 -5.12
CA HIS A 79 13.86 6.50 -6.02
C HIS A 79 12.43 7.10 -5.99
N ARG A 80 12.20 8.20 -5.26
CA ARG A 80 10.84 8.77 -5.12
C ARG A 80 10.29 9.18 -6.49
N PRO A 81 9.19 8.57 -6.99
CA PRO A 81 8.65 8.93 -8.29
C PRO A 81 8.12 10.37 -8.24
N LYS A 82 8.45 11.16 -9.26
CA LYS A 82 7.92 12.51 -9.47
C LYS A 82 6.40 12.43 -9.43
N ALA A 83 5.75 13.33 -8.69
CA ALA A 83 4.29 13.36 -8.59
C ALA A 83 3.68 13.31 -10.02
N PRO A 84 2.65 12.48 -10.26
CA PRO A 84 2.06 12.40 -11.58
C PRO A 84 1.53 13.78 -11.96
N ALA A 85 1.94 14.29 -13.13
CA ALA A 85 1.44 15.54 -13.66
C ALA A 85 -0.10 15.47 -13.73
N ALA A 86 -0.78 16.46 -13.16
CA ALA A 86 -2.23 16.56 -13.22
C ALA A 86 -2.68 16.45 -14.68
N LYS A 87 -3.52 15.46 -15.00
CA LYS A 87 -4.07 15.32 -16.35
C LYS A 87 -4.84 16.60 -16.70
N PRO A 88 -4.56 17.26 -17.83
CA PRO A 88 -5.24 18.49 -18.19
C PRO A 88 -6.74 18.21 -18.36
N ALA A 89 -7.57 19.07 -17.76
CA ALA A 89 -9.02 18.96 -17.83
C ALA A 89 -9.47 18.98 -19.30
N ARG A 90 -10.14 17.91 -19.73
CA ARG A 90 -10.65 17.76 -21.08
C ARG A 90 -11.74 18.81 -21.30
N ARG A 91 -11.43 19.88 -22.06
CA ARG A 91 -12.43 20.89 -22.46
C ARG A 91 -13.57 20.18 -23.20
N ARG A 92 -14.78 20.24 -22.64
CA ARG A 92 -16.01 19.80 -23.28
C ARG A 92 -16.28 20.77 -24.44
N LYS A 93 -16.16 20.29 -25.69
CA LYS A 93 -16.69 21.03 -26.85
C LYS A 93 -18.20 21.05 -26.70
N VAL A 94 -18.78 22.25 -26.65
CA VAL A 94 -20.22 22.45 -26.80
C VAL A 94 -20.54 22.07 -28.24
N ALA A 95 -21.45 21.12 -28.43
CA ALA A 95 -21.93 20.76 -29.75
C ALA A 95 -22.79 21.92 -30.26
N ASP A 96 -22.49 22.40 -31.47
CA ASP A 96 -23.38 23.31 -32.19
C ASP A 96 -24.74 22.63 -32.39
N MET A 97 -25.78 23.39 -32.08
CA MET A 97 -27.18 23.04 -32.21
C MET A 97 -27.67 23.64 -33.53
N GLU A 98 -27.82 22.80 -34.54
CA GLU A 98 -28.67 23.01 -35.72
C GLU A 98 -29.45 21.72 -36.01
#